data_AF-A0A7J3I6B6-F1
#
_entry.id   AF-A0A7J3I6B6-F1
#
_cell.length_a   1.000
_cell.length_b   1.000
_cell.length_c   1.000
_cell.angle_alpha   90.00
_cell.angle_beta   90.00
_cell.angle_gamma   90.00
#
_symmetry.space_group_name_H-M   'P 1'
#
loop_
_entity.id
_entity.type
_entity.pdbx_description
1 polymer ?
#
loop_
_entity_poly.entity_id
_entity_poly.type
_entity_poly.pdbx_seq_one_letter_code
_entity_poly.pdbx_strand_id
1 'polypeptide(L)'
;MGKGTVTEAVPTLKQREEVLSALSKLRIASLLLVIATLITVASSLSLLTTLFTFNIVAMLTMGAGVLVAILIGLVLIVVGVYVFLLPSAKQFATWRPTEFSTASKLLRIGYIWGVAVLILALLVIIAGAVSLNLGIAFGGLAIAVIGGILFLIGYIGNIIYFFKLKDVFNSTIFLVAAILLIIGIFIGITQFIAWILAFVETRSIESKISSGAIQI
;
A
#
# COMPACT_ATOMS: atom_id res chain seq x y z
N MET A 1 -1.44 6.63 52.22
CA MET A 1 -1.60 7.05 50.81
C MET A 1 -0.90 6.03 49.94
N GLY A 2 -1.65 5.00 49.50
CA GLY A 2 -1.11 3.87 48.75
C GLY A 2 -0.81 4.25 47.31
N LYS A 3 0.43 4.00 46.86
CA LYS A 3 0.79 3.97 45.45
C LYS A 3 0.00 2.83 44.80
N GLY A 4 -0.98 3.18 43.98
CA GLY A 4 -1.61 2.23 43.08
C GLY A 4 -0.57 1.75 42.09
N THR A 5 -0.03 0.56 42.34
CA THR A 5 0.67 -0.23 41.34
C THR A 5 -0.31 -0.46 40.21
N VAL A 6 -0.09 0.22 39.09
CA VAL A 6 -0.75 -0.07 37.84
C VAL A 6 -0.35 -1.50 37.49
N THR A 7 -1.26 -2.44 37.73
CA THR A 7 -1.14 -3.82 37.30
C THR A 7 -1.04 -3.78 35.78
N GLU A 8 0.18 -3.92 35.24
CA GLU A 8 0.39 -4.17 33.82
C GLU A 8 -0.38 -5.46 33.51
N ALA A 9 -1.54 -5.31 32.87
CA ALA A 9 -2.36 -6.42 32.46
C ALA A 9 -1.55 -7.23 31.43
N VAL A 10 -1.13 -8.43 31.82
CA VAL A 10 -0.47 -9.39 30.93
C VAL A 10 -1.31 -9.51 29.65
N PRO A 11 -0.73 -9.31 28.45
CA PRO A 11 -1.46 -9.50 27.20
C PRO A 11 -2.12 -10.86 27.19
N THR A 12 -3.41 -10.86 26.91
CA THR A 12 -4.12 -12.13 26.68
C THR A 12 -3.48 -12.82 25.49
N LEU A 13 -3.32 -14.15 25.54
CA LEU A 13 -2.73 -14.94 24.42
C LEU A 13 -3.37 -14.59 23.07
N LYS A 14 -4.68 -14.31 23.09
CA LYS A 14 -5.47 -13.83 21.97
C LYS A 14 -4.93 -12.53 21.35
N GLN A 15 -4.56 -11.53 22.15
CA GLN A 15 -3.99 -10.27 21.65
C GLN A 15 -2.63 -10.49 20.98
N ARG A 16 -1.80 -11.38 21.54
CA ARG A 16 -0.50 -11.72 20.96
C ARG A 16 -0.67 -12.37 19.58
N GLU A 17 -1.61 -13.30 19.45
CA GLU A 17 -1.94 -13.94 18.17
C GLU A 17 -2.49 -12.94 17.14
N GLU A 18 -3.35 -12.00 17.56
CA GLU A 18 -3.90 -10.96 16.69
C GLU A 18 -2.80 -10.03 16.14
N VAL A 19 -1.86 -9.60 16.99
CA VAL A 19 -0.73 -8.74 16.58
C VAL A 19 0.23 -9.49 15.66
N LEU A 20 0.58 -10.73 15.98
CA LEU A 20 1.44 -11.56 15.12
C LEU A 20 0.79 -11.83 13.76
N SER A 21 -0.52 -12.09 13.73
CA SER A 21 -1.29 -12.23 12.49
C SER A 21 -1.24 -10.96 11.64
N ALA A 22 -1.41 -9.79 12.27
CA ALA A 22 -1.39 -8.50 11.59
C ALA A 22 0.01 -8.20 11.03
N LEU A 23 1.07 -8.40 11.82
CA LEU A 23 2.46 -8.27 11.36
C LEU A 23 2.74 -9.22 10.19
N SER A 24 2.37 -10.49 10.28
CA SER A 24 2.57 -11.45 9.19
C SER A 24 1.90 -10.99 7.89
N LYS A 25 0.67 -10.45 7.96
CA LYS A 25 -0.02 -9.87 6.79
C LYS A 25 0.68 -8.63 6.26
N LEU A 26 1.13 -7.72 7.13
CA LEU A 26 1.89 -6.54 6.72
C LEU A 26 3.20 -6.93 6.01
N ARG A 27 3.88 -7.97 6.50
CA ARG A 27 5.10 -8.52 5.89
C ARG A 27 4.81 -9.04 4.49
N ILE A 28 3.76 -9.84 4.31
CA ILE A 28 3.35 -10.37 3.00
C ILE A 28 2.95 -9.23 2.06
N ALA A 29 2.17 -8.25 2.54
CA ALA A 29 1.80 -7.07 1.77
C ALA A 29 3.04 -6.32 1.27
N SER A 30 3.98 -6.05 2.16
CA SER A 30 5.21 -5.32 1.84
C SER A 30 6.04 -6.06 0.78
N LEU A 31 6.19 -7.39 0.93
CA LEU A 31 6.91 -8.21 -0.05
C LEU A 31 6.23 -8.21 -1.43
N LEU A 32 4.90 -8.35 -1.48
CA LEU A 32 4.14 -8.29 -2.73
C LEU A 32 4.31 -6.93 -3.41
N LEU A 33 4.29 -5.84 -2.64
CA LEU A 33 4.48 -4.49 -3.17
C LEU A 33 5.90 -4.27 -3.69
N VAL A 34 6.92 -4.77 -2.98
CA VAL A 34 8.33 -4.75 -3.46
C VAL A 34 8.43 -5.45 -4.82
N ILE A 35 7.92 -6.67 -4.95
CA ILE A 35 7.97 -7.44 -6.21
C ILE A 35 7.20 -6.71 -7.32
N ALA A 36 6.01 -6.20 -7.00
CA ALA A 36 5.18 -5.51 -7.98
C ALA A 36 5.83 -4.22 -8.48
N THR A 37 6.46 -3.44 -7.60
CA THR A 37 7.21 -2.24 -8.01
C THR A 37 8.40 -2.61 -8.88
N LEU A 38 9.15 -3.67 -8.56
CA LEU A 38 10.26 -4.13 -9.41
C LEU A 38 9.81 -4.50 -10.82
N ILE A 39 8.73 -5.29 -10.93
CA ILE A 39 8.17 -5.70 -12.22
C ILE A 39 7.73 -4.46 -12.99
N THR A 40 7.00 -3.53 -12.34
CA THR A 40 6.47 -2.32 -12.99
C THR A 40 7.59 -1.39 -13.46
N VAL A 41 8.64 -1.20 -12.65
CA VAL A 41 9.79 -0.36 -12.98
C VAL A 41 10.60 -0.97 -14.12
N ALA A 42 10.94 -2.28 -14.04
CA ALA A 42 11.66 -2.98 -15.10
C ALA A 42 10.89 -2.96 -16.44
N SER A 43 9.56 -3.15 -16.37
CA SER A 43 8.66 -3.06 -17.52
C SER A 43 8.67 -1.67 -18.15
N SER A 44 8.58 -0.62 -17.31
CA SER A 44 8.59 0.78 -17.75
C SER A 44 9.93 1.17 -18.40
N LEU A 45 11.06 0.72 -17.82
CA LEU A 45 12.39 0.91 -18.40
C LEU A 45 12.52 0.20 -19.76
N SER A 46 11.97 -0.99 -19.90
CA SER A 46 11.99 -1.76 -21.16
C SER A 46 11.16 -1.10 -22.26
N LEU A 47 10.03 -0.48 -21.91
CA LEU A 47 9.26 0.36 -22.85
C LEU A 47 10.04 1.62 -23.24
N LEU A 48 10.71 2.24 -22.28
CA LEU A 48 11.48 3.45 -22.54
C LEU A 48 12.65 3.16 -23.50
N THR A 49 13.40 2.08 -23.28
CA THR A 49 14.53 1.72 -24.16
C THR A 49 14.06 1.38 -25.57
N THR A 50 12.91 0.73 -25.72
CA THR A 50 12.34 0.42 -27.05
C THR A 50 11.81 1.65 -27.78
N LEU A 51 11.32 2.67 -27.07
CA LEU A 51 10.96 3.95 -27.69
C LEU A 51 12.19 4.64 -28.30
N PHE A 52 13.38 4.47 -27.71
CA PHE A 52 14.62 5.07 -28.21
C PHE A 52 15.29 4.33 -29.36
N THR A 53 14.90 3.08 -29.65
CA THR A 53 15.48 2.32 -30.78
C THR A 53 14.84 2.64 -32.14
N PHE A 54 13.73 3.39 -32.17
CA PHE A 54 12.96 3.74 -33.38
C PHE A 54 12.62 2.53 -34.29
N ASN A 55 12.58 1.32 -33.73
CA ASN A 55 12.32 0.08 -34.46
C ASN A 55 10.91 -0.43 -34.15
N ILE A 56 9.97 -0.22 -35.08
CA ILE A 56 8.55 -0.57 -34.94
C ILE A 56 8.35 -2.06 -34.63
N VAL A 57 9.16 -2.96 -35.22
CA VAL A 57 9.04 -4.41 -34.99
C VAL A 57 9.50 -4.79 -33.57
N ALA A 58 10.57 -4.16 -33.08
CA ALA A 58 11.02 -4.33 -31.70
C ALA A 58 10.00 -3.76 -30.70
N MET A 59 9.36 -2.62 -31.03
CA MET A 59 8.30 -2.03 -30.22
C MET A 59 7.06 -2.92 -30.12
N LEU A 60 6.65 -3.56 -31.22
CA LEU A 60 5.50 -4.48 -31.24
C LEU A 60 5.76 -5.78 -30.45
N THR A 61 6.93 -6.39 -30.61
CA THR A 61 7.28 -7.66 -29.95
C THR A 61 7.53 -7.48 -28.46
N MET A 62 8.23 -6.43 -28.03
CA MET A 62 8.40 -6.12 -26.60
C MET A 62 7.12 -5.57 -25.97
N GLY A 63 6.27 -4.89 -26.74
CA GLY A 63 5.00 -4.34 -26.26
C GLY A 63 4.11 -5.40 -25.60
N ALA A 64 3.96 -6.57 -26.23
CA ALA A 64 3.15 -7.65 -25.66
C ALA A 64 3.71 -8.18 -24.33
N GLY A 65 5.02 -8.43 -24.26
CA GLY A 65 5.67 -8.93 -23.04
C GLY A 65 5.60 -7.92 -21.89
N VAL A 66 5.80 -6.64 -22.19
CA VAL A 66 5.68 -5.58 -21.19
C VAL A 66 4.25 -5.43 -20.70
N LEU A 67 3.26 -5.48 -21.59
CA LEU A 67 1.85 -5.42 -21.18
C LEU A 67 1.51 -6.55 -20.19
N VAL A 68 1.96 -7.78 -20.44
CA VAL A 68 1.77 -8.90 -19.51
C VAL A 68 2.45 -8.63 -18.16
N ALA A 69 3.69 -8.15 -18.16
CA ALA A 69 4.42 -7.84 -16.94
C ALA A 69 3.75 -6.72 -16.12
N ILE A 70 3.26 -5.66 -16.77
CA ILE A 70 2.50 -4.58 -16.12
C ILE A 70 1.21 -5.13 -15.50
N LEU A 71 0.48 -6.00 -16.22
CA LEU A 71 -0.74 -6.64 -15.70
C LEU A 71 -0.44 -7.47 -14.45
N ILE A 72 0.65 -8.27 -14.46
CA ILE A 72 1.09 -9.04 -13.29
C ILE A 72 1.41 -8.09 -12.12
N GLY A 73 2.18 -7.03 -12.36
CA GLY A 73 2.51 -6.02 -11.35
C GLY A 73 1.26 -5.38 -10.74
N LEU A 74 0.28 -5.03 -11.57
CA LEU A 74 -0.98 -4.43 -11.13
C LEU A 74 -1.80 -5.41 -10.27
N VAL A 75 -1.90 -6.68 -10.68
CA VAL A 75 -2.57 -7.73 -9.90
C VAL A 75 -1.89 -7.90 -8.53
N LEU A 76 -0.56 -7.92 -8.49
CA LEU A 76 0.19 -8.03 -7.24
C LEU A 76 -0.01 -6.82 -6.31
N ILE A 77 -0.08 -5.59 -6.85
CA ILE A 77 -0.42 -4.40 -6.06
C ILE A 77 -1.82 -4.54 -5.47
N VAL A 78 -2.80 -4.93 -6.28
CA VAL A 78 -4.18 -5.12 -5.81
C VAL A 78 -4.25 -6.18 -4.72
N VAL A 79 -3.62 -7.35 -4.93
CA VAL A 79 -3.59 -8.41 -3.91
C VAL A 79 -2.86 -7.92 -2.65
N GLY A 80 -1.69 -7.30 -2.79
CA GLY A 80 -0.91 -6.77 -1.66
C GLY A 80 -1.69 -5.76 -0.82
N VAL A 81 -2.37 -4.82 -1.45
CA VAL A 81 -3.15 -3.78 -0.76
C VAL A 81 -4.45 -4.33 -0.17
N TYR A 82 -5.25 -5.06 -0.96
CA TYR A 82 -6.61 -5.43 -0.57
C TYR A 82 -6.69 -6.72 0.27
N VAL A 83 -5.83 -7.70 -0.02
CA VAL A 83 -5.87 -8.99 0.67
C VAL A 83 -5.02 -8.98 1.93
N PHE A 84 -3.93 -8.21 1.96
CA PHE A 84 -2.97 -8.25 3.06
C PHE A 84 -2.89 -6.94 3.85
N LEU A 85 -2.69 -5.79 3.19
CA LEU A 85 -2.50 -4.51 3.88
C LEU A 85 -3.78 -4.03 4.59
N LEU A 86 -4.93 -4.05 3.91
CA LEU A 86 -6.21 -3.63 4.48
C LEU A 86 -6.64 -4.51 5.68
N PRO A 87 -6.57 -5.86 5.60
CA PRO A 87 -6.85 -6.70 6.76
C PRO A 87 -5.85 -6.54 7.90
N SER A 88 -4.57 -6.31 7.61
CA SER A 88 -3.56 -5.98 8.63
C SER A 88 -3.98 -4.72 9.40
N ALA A 89 -4.27 -3.64 8.70
CA ALA A 89 -4.69 -2.38 9.33
C ALA A 89 -5.98 -2.54 10.16
N LYS A 90 -6.92 -3.38 9.71
CA LYS A 90 -8.14 -3.72 10.47
C LYS A 90 -7.84 -4.49 11.76
N GLN A 91 -6.92 -5.44 11.72
CA GLN A 91 -6.52 -6.21 12.91
C GLN A 91 -5.83 -5.31 13.94
N PHE A 92 -4.91 -4.43 13.53
CA PHE A 92 -4.32 -3.44 14.43
C PHE A 92 -5.35 -2.47 15.02
N ALA A 93 -6.37 -2.06 14.25
CA ALA A 93 -7.47 -1.26 14.76
C ALA A 93 -8.41 -2.01 15.73
N THR A 94 -8.42 -3.35 15.70
CA THR A 94 -9.19 -4.17 16.65
C THR A 94 -8.44 -4.30 17.97
N TRP A 95 -7.12 -4.46 17.91
CA TRP A 95 -6.25 -4.53 19.08
C TRP A 95 -6.10 -3.17 19.79
N ARG A 96 -5.81 -2.10 19.04
CA ARG A 96 -5.66 -0.72 19.56
C ARG A 96 -6.52 0.28 18.77
N PRO A 97 -7.82 0.38 19.09
CA PRO A 97 -8.75 1.23 18.33
C PRO A 97 -8.46 2.72 18.44
N THR A 98 -7.96 3.19 19.59
CA THR A 98 -7.62 4.61 19.80
C THR A 98 -6.52 5.11 18.88
N GLU A 99 -5.58 4.23 18.51
CA GLU A 99 -4.40 4.59 17.75
C GLU A 99 -4.56 4.32 16.24
N PHE A 100 -5.18 3.19 15.87
CA PHE A 100 -5.21 2.73 14.47
C PHE A 100 -6.57 2.91 13.76
N SER A 101 -7.65 3.30 14.44
CA SER A 101 -8.97 3.40 13.80
C SER A 101 -9.01 4.44 12.68
N THR A 102 -8.37 5.60 12.85
CA THR A 102 -8.29 6.64 11.82
C THR A 102 -7.52 6.16 10.60
N ALA A 103 -6.33 5.58 10.79
CA ALA A 103 -5.51 5.06 9.70
C ALA A 103 -6.22 3.94 8.92
N SER A 104 -6.86 3.01 9.62
CA SER A 104 -7.64 1.92 9.03
C SER A 104 -8.84 2.44 8.22
N LYS A 105 -9.58 3.42 8.74
CA LYS A 105 -10.70 4.04 8.02
C LYS A 105 -10.23 4.77 6.76
N LEU A 106 -9.14 5.55 6.85
CA LEU A 106 -8.58 6.27 5.71
C LEU A 106 -8.09 5.32 4.61
N LEU A 107 -7.37 4.26 4.98
CA LEU A 107 -6.95 3.21 4.07
C LEU A 107 -8.15 2.57 3.36
N ARG A 108 -9.18 2.21 4.12
CA ARG A 108 -10.35 1.50 3.59
C ARG A 108 -11.19 2.38 2.68
N ILE A 109 -11.49 3.61 3.09
CA ILE A 109 -12.28 4.54 2.28
C ILE A 109 -11.47 4.94 1.05
N GLY A 110 -10.21 5.34 1.23
CA GLY A 110 -9.38 5.85 0.15
C GLY A 110 -9.08 4.82 -0.92
N TYR A 111 -8.66 3.61 -0.55
CA TYR A 111 -8.40 2.58 -1.55
C TYR A 111 -9.68 2.04 -2.19
N ILE A 112 -10.68 1.59 -1.39
CA ILE A 112 -11.89 0.96 -1.95
C ILE A 112 -12.66 1.95 -2.82
N TRP A 113 -13.00 3.13 -2.29
CA TRP A 113 -13.77 4.10 -3.06
C TRP A 113 -12.93 4.77 -4.14
N GLY A 114 -11.64 5.03 -3.89
CA GLY A 114 -10.75 5.59 -4.90
C GLY A 114 -10.66 4.69 -6.13
N VAL A 115 -10.42 3.40 -5.95
CA VAL A 115 -10.37 2.45 -7.08
C VAL A 115 -11.74 2.29 -7.73
N ALA A 116 -12.83 2.20 -6.97
CA ALA A 116 -14.18 2.11 -7.55
C ALA A 116 -14.51 3.31 -8.44
N VAL A 117 -14.19 4.53 -7.98
CA VAL A 117 -14.41 5.77 -8.74
C VAL A 117 -13.48 5.84 -9.96
N LEU A 118 -12.23 5.39 -9.86
CA LEU A 118 -11.32 5.32 -11.01
C LEU A 118 -11.78 4.34 -12.08
N ILE A 119 -12.31 3.17 -11.69
CA ILE A 119 -12.89 2.20 -12.62
C ILE A 119 -14.12 2.83 -13.32
N LEU A 120 -15.00 3.49 -12.57
CA LEU A 120 -16.15 4.18 -13.14
C LEU A 120 -15.71 5.28 -14.13
N ALA A 121 -14.70 6.07 -13.75
CA ALA A 121 -14.12 7.09 -14.61
C ALA A 121 -13.61 6.50 -15.93
N LEU A 122 -12.88 5.38 -15.85
CA LEU A 122 -12.36 4.69 -17.03
C LEU A 122 -13.50 4.21 -17.96
N LEU A 123 -14.57 3.65 -17.40
CA LEU A 123 -15.73 3.23 -18.18
C LEU A 123 -16.41 4.40 -18.90
N VAL A 124 -16.56 5.54 -18.22
CA VAL A 124 -17.13 6.77 -18.81
C VAL A 124 -16.24 7.31 -19.92
N ILE A 125 -14.91 7.31 -19.73
CA ILE A 125 -13.95 7.74 -20.76
C ILE A 125 -14.05 6.84 -22.00
N ILE A 126 -14.10 5.51 -21.81
CA ILE A 126 -14.25 4.55 -22.93
C ILE A 126 -15.58 4.78 -23.65
N ALA A 127 -16.69 4.92 -22.92
CA ALA A 127 -18.00 5.19 -23.52
C ALA A 127 -18.01 6.52 -24.31
N GLY A 128 -17.36 7.57 -23.79
CA GLY A 128 -17.19 8.85 -24.49
C GLY A 128 -16.33 8.72 -25.76
N ALA A 129 -15.24 7.95 -25.70
CA ALA A 129 -14.37 7.71 -26.84
C ALA A 129 -15.08 6.92 -27.96
N VAL A 130 -15.79 5.85 -27.62
CA VAL A 130 -16.54 5.01 -28.58
C VAL A 130 -17.69 5.78 -29.23
N SER A 131 -18.39 6.62 -28.46
CA SER A 131 -19.47 7.46 -28.96
C SER A 131 -19.00 8.73 -29.69
N LEU A 132 -17.68 8.96 -29.78
CA LEU A 132 -17.06 10.19 -30.29
C LEU A 132 -17.59 11.48 -29.64
N ASN A 133 -18.14 11.37 -28.43
CA ASN A 133 -18.68 12.49 -27.68
C ASN A 133 -17.66 12.98 -26.65
N LEU A 134 -16.95 14.05 -27.03
CA LEU A 134 -15.92 14.67 -26.19
C LEU A 134 -16.47 15.12 -24.83
N GLY A 135 -17.73 15.54 -24.74
CA GLY A 135 -18.34 15.99 -23.48
C GLY A 135 -18.39 14.87 -22.42
N ILE A 136 -18.72 13.65 -22.85
CA ILE A 136 -18.74 12.47 -21.97
C ILE A 136 -17.32 12.10 -21.55
N ALA A 137 -16.36 12.14 -22.48
CA ALA A 137 -14.96 11.84 -22.20
C ALA A 137 -14.35 12.81 -21.17
N PHE A 138 -14.62 14.12 -21.30
CA PHE A 138 -14.19 15.13 -20.32
C PHE A 138 -14.89 14.96 -18.96
N GLY A 139 -16.16 14.58 -18.94
CA GLY A 139 -16.86 14.21 -17.71
C GLY A 139 -16.18 13.06 -16.98
N GLY A 140 -15.77 12.02 -17.72
CA GLY A 140 -14.99 10.91 -17.18
C GLY A 140 -13.64 11.34 -16.60
N LEU A 141 -12.94 12.28 -17.24
CA LEU A 141 -11.69 12.85 -16.71
C LEU A 141 -11.91 13.58 -15.37
N ALA A 142 -12.99 14.35 -15.23
CA ALA A 142 -13.32 15.00 -13.97
C ALA A 142 -13.57 13.98 -12.84
N ILE A 143 -14.28 12.88 -13.14
CA ILE A 143 -14.47 11.77 -12.19
C ILE A 143 -13.13 11.10 -11.85
N ALA A 144 -12.23 10.95 -12.83
CA ALA A 144 -10.90 10.39 -12.61
C ALA A 144 -10.08 11.23 -11.61
N VAL A 145 -10.19 12.56 -11.67
CA VAL A 145 -9.54 13.46 -10.70
C VAL A 145 -10.07 13.22 -9.29
N ILE A 146 -11.40 13.10 -9.12
CA ILE A 146 -12.02 12.80 -7.82
C ILE A 146 -11.54 11.44 -7.29
N GLY A 147 -11.50 10.42 -8.16
CA GLY A 147 -10.97 9.09 -7.82
C GLY A 147 -9.49 9.13 -7.42
N GLY A 148 -8.69 9.94 -8.11
CA GLY A 148 -7.28 10.16 -7.79
C GLY A 148 -7.09 10.81 -6.42
N ILE A 149 -7.91 11.81 -6.07
CA ILE A 149 -7.89 12.43 -4.73
C ILE A 149 -8.25 11.41 -3.66
N LEU A 150 -9.29 10.59 -3.87
CA LEU A 150 -9.66 9.50 -2.95
C LEU A 150 -8.52 8.49 -2.77
N PHE A 151 -7.85 8.12 -3.86
CA PHE A 151 -6.70 7.22 -3.80
C PHE A 151 -5.54 7.81 -2.99
N LEU A 152 -5.27 9.12 -3.15
CA LEU A 152 -4.28 9.85 -2.34
C LEU A 152 -4.64 9.85 -0.85
N ILE A 153 -5.92 9.97 -0.49
CA ILE A 153 -6.37 9.83 0.91
C ILE A 153 -6.03 8.44 1.45
N GLY A 154 -6.20 7.39 0.64
CA GLY A 154 -5.79 6.03 0.99
C GLY A 154 -4.29 5.93 1.24
N TYR A 155 -3.49 6.56 0.37
CA TYR A 155 -2.04 6.62 0.51
C TYR A 155 -1.60 7.37 1.79
N ILE A 156 -2.28 8.48 2.14
CA ILE A 156 -2.06 9.18 3.42
C ILE A 156 -2.39 8.28 4.60
N GLY A 157 -3.47 7.49 4.52
CA GLY A 157 -3.81 6.49 5.52
C GLY A 157 -2.68 5.49 5.77
N ASN A 158 -1.98 5.09 4.70
CA ASN A 158 -0.82 4.20 4.79
C ASN A 158 0.37 4.87 5.53
N ILE A 159 0.65 6.15 5.25
CA ILE A 159 1.69 6.91 5.94
C ILE A 159 1.38 7.01 7.44
N ILE A 160 0.15 7.37 7.80
CA ILE A 160 -0.28 7.47 9.21
C ILE A 160 -0.17 6.11 9.89
N TYR A 161 -0.54 5.04 9.19
CA TYR A 161 -0.42 3.67 9.69
C TYR A 161 1.04 3.33 10.08
N PHE A 162 2.04 3.69 9.26
CA PHE A 162 3.45 3.48 9.60
C PHE A 162 3.93 4.35 10.77
N PHE A 163 3.47 5.60 10.88
CA PHE A 163 3.76 6.42 12.06
C PHE A 163 3.21 5.79 13.35
N LYS A 164 2.00 5.21 13.30
CA LYS A 164 1.42 4.51 14.45
C LYS A 164 2.15 3.23 14.79
N LEU A 165 2.62 2.48 13.80
CA LEU A 165 3.50 1.33 14.07
C LEU A 165 4.81 1.76 14.74
N LYS A 166 5.40 2.89 14.34
CA LYS A 166 6.56 3.46 15.04
C LYS A 166 6.23 3.79 16.49
N ASP A 167 5.13 4.48 16.76
CA ASP A 167 4.75 4.87 18.12
C ASP A 167 4.55 3.65 19.03
N VAL A 168 3.93 2.59 18.51
CA VAL A 168 3.64 1.35 19.27
C VAL A 168 4.87 0.48 19.49
N PHE A 169 5.66 0.25 18.44
CA PHE A 169 6.81 -0.66 18.50
C PHE A 169 8.13 0.05 18.81
N ASN A 170 8.09 1.37 19.03
CA ASN A 170 9.23 2.26 19.24
C ASN A 170 10.36 2.04 18.20
N SER A 171 9.98 1.84 16.93
CA SER A 171 10.91 1.51 15.85
C SER A 171 11.19 2.69 14.94
N THR A 172 12.46 3.11 14.90
CA THR A 172 12.94 4.15 13.97
C THR A 172 12.84 3.71 12.51
N ILE A 173 12.87 2.41 12.21
CA ILE A 173 12.78 1.94 10.82
C ILE A 173 11.39 2.21 10.23
N PHE A 174 10.33 2.06 11.03
CA PHE A 174 8.98 2.45 10.59
C PHE A 174 8.81 3.97 10.41
N LEU A 175 9.52 4.79 11.21
CA LEU A 175 9.57 6.23 10.98
C LEU A 175 10.22 6.55 9.62
N VAL A 176 11.36 5.93 9.34
CA VAL A 176 12.06 6.13 8.06
C VAL A 176 11.19 5.67 6.88
N ALA A 177 10.51 4.52 7.02
CA ALA A 177 9.57 4.04 6.01
C ALA A 177 8.42 5.04 5.77
N ALA A 178 7.84 5.62 6.82
CA ALA A 178 6.79 6.64 6.70
C ALA A 178 7.28 7.90 5.96
N ILE A 179 8.48 8.38 6.29
CA ILE A 179 9.09 9.55 5.62
C ILE A 179 9.38 9.23 4.14
N LEU A 180 9.90 8.05 3.84
CA LEU A 180 10.17 7.61 2.47
C LEU A 180 8.88 7.49 1.64
N LEU A 181 7.77 7.07 2.25
CA LEU A 181 6.46 7.08 1.60
C LEU A 181 6.00 8.50 1.28
N ILE A 182 6.23 9.49 2.16
CA ILE A 182 5.91 10.90 1.87
C ILE A 182 6.72 11.40 0.68
N ILE A 183 8.04 11.20 0.69
CA ILE A 183 8.93 11.55 -0.43
C ILE A 183 8.51 10.78 -1.70
N GLY A 184 8.01 9.56 -1.51
CA GLY A 184 7.55 8.65 -2.56
C GLY A 184 6.38 9.15 -3.38
N ILE A 185 5.65 10.15 -2.89
CA ILE A 185 4.61 10.83 -3.67
C ILE A 185 5.23 11.56 -4.87
N PHE A 186 6.43 12.11 -4.70
CA PHE A 186 7.15 12.85 -5.74
C PHE A 186 8.18 11.97 -6.45
N ILE A 187 8.78 11.02 -5.75
CA ILE A 187 9.88 10.19 -6.24
C ILE A 187 9.50 8.71 -6.10
N GLY A 188 8.96 8.11 -7.16
CA GLY A 188 8.44 6.73 -7.12
C GLY A 188 9.43 5.68 -6.59
N ILE A 189 10.75 5.85 -6.80
CA ILE A 189 11.76 4.89 -6.32
C ILE A 189 11.87 4.83 -4.78
N THR A 190 11.52 5.88 -4.04
CA THR A 190 11.61 5.83 -2.57
C THR A 190 10.50 4.98 -1.96
N GLN A 191 9.38 4.78 -2.65
CA GLN A 191 8.31 3.87 -2.22
C GLN A 191 8.82 2.44 -2.14
N PHE A 192 9.62 2.00 -3.12
CA PHE A 192 10.23 0.68 -3.13
C PHE A 192 11.10 0.46 -1.87
N ILE A 193 11.93 1.44 -1.51
CA ILE A 193 12.79 1.38 -0.33
C ILE A 193 11.94 1.32 0.95
N ALA A 194 10.86 2.11 1.02
CA ALA A 194 9.95 2.10 2.17
C ALA A 194 9.34 0.71 2.43
N TRP A 195 8.92 0.01 1.37
CA TRP A 195 8.35 -1.33 1.49
C TRP A 195 9.39 -2.39 1.90
N ILE A 196 10.65 -2.24 1.48
CA ILE A 196 11.74 -3.09 1.96
C ILE A 196 11.94 -2.90 3.47
N LEU A 197 12.01 -1.65 3.92
CA LEU A 197 12.16 -1.35 5.35
C LEU A 197 11.00 -1.89 6.17
N ALA A 198 9.77 -1.71 5.68
CA ALA A 198 8.57 -2.28 6.28
C ALA A 198 8.68 -3.82 6.40
N PHE A 199 9.12 -4.51 5.35
CA PHE A 199 9.29 -5.96 5.36
C PHE A 199 10.32 -6.43 6.41
N VAL A 200 11.51 -5.80 6.42
CA VAL A 200 12.60 -6.15 7.34
C VAL A 200 12.19 -5.91 8.79
N GLU A 201 11.58 -4.76 9.07
CA GLU A 201 11.20 -4.39 10.43
C GLU A 201 10.06 -5.25 10.98
N THR A 202 9.07 -5.56 10.13
CA THR A 202 7.97 -6.43 10.53
C THR A 202 8.47 -7.82 10.93
N ARG A 203 9.45 -8.37 10.19
CA ARG A 203 10.11 -9.64 10.55
C ARG A 203 10.88 -9.55 11.86
N SER A 204 11.61 -8.46 12.07
CA SER A 204 12.36 -8.19 13.31
C SER A 204 11.44 -8.16 14.53
N ILE A 205 10.33 -7.43 14.44
CA ILE A 205 9.35 -7.29 15.52
C ILE A 205 8.62 -8.61 15.80
N GLU A 206 8.20 -9.32 14.75
CA GLU A 206 7.56 -10.64 14.88
C GLU A 206 8.47 -11.62 15.63
N SER A 207 9.78 -11.61 15.33
CA SER A 207 10.78 -12.41 16.04
C SER A 207 10.93 -11.99 17.51
N LYS A 208 10.97 -10.68 17.80
CA LYS A 208 11.11 -10.16 19.17
C LYS A 208 9.87 -10.43 20.03
N ILE A 209 8.68 -10.36 19.45
CA ILE A 209 7.44 -10.74 20.12
C ILE A 209 7.43 -12.24 20.38
N SER A 210 7.85 -13.06 19.41
CA SER A 210 7.88 -14.51 19.55
C SER A 210 8.86 -14.98 20.63
N SER A 211 10.02 -14.31 20.75
CA SER A 211 11.01 -14.58 21.80
C SER A 211 10.67 -13.98 23.18
N GLY A 212 9.60 -13.19 23.27
CA GLY A 212 9.20 -12.52 24.52
C GLY A 212 10.00 -11.26 24.87
N ALA A 213 10.86 -10.78 23.95
CA ALA A 213 11.64 -9.55 24.12
C ALA A 213 10.78 -8.28 24.03
N ILE A 214 9.63 -8.34 23.36
CA ILE A 214 8.61 -7.30 23.36
C ILE A 214 7.34 -7.87 24.00
N GLN A 215 6.91 -7.26 25.09
CA GLN A 215 5.59 -7.50 25.68
C GLN A 215 4.59 -6.57 24.98
N ILE A 216 3.46 -7.14 24.51
CA ILE A 216 2.42 -6.40 23.78
C ILE A 216 1.18 -6.17 24.64
#